data_AF-A0A7C4QTZ8-F1
#
_entry.id   AF-A0A7C4QTZ8-F1
#
_cell.length_a   1.000
_cell.length_b   1.000
_cell.length_c   1.000
_cell.angle_alpha   90.00
_cell.angle_beta   90.00
_cell.angle_gamma   90.00
#
_symmetry.space_group_name_H-M   'P 1'
#
loop_
_entity.id
_entity.type
_entity.pdbx_description
1 polymer ?
#
loop_
_entity_poly.entity_id
_entity_poly.type
_entity_poly.pdbx_seq_one_letter_code
_entity_poly.pdbx_strand_id
1 'polypeptide(L)'
;MNVTATELAKDSKKVLDEVIYKGQTAQINRHGKPVAEIHPSPSVSGDDMMESLRKNPFTAEEAAELSRAIKEGSKALTDGHRD
;
A
#
# COMPACT_ATOMS: atom_id res chain seq x y z
N MET A 1 -26.10 15.38 21.40
CA MET A 1 -26.06 13.92 21.62
C MET A 1 -24.63 13.57 21.97
N ASN A 2 -24.37 13.07 23.18
CA ASN A 2 -23.03 12.63 23.56
C ASN A 2 -22.77 11.29 22.89
N VAL A 3 -21.81 11.26 21.97
CA VAL A 3 -21.33 10.01 21.38
C VAL A 3 -20.68 9.20 22.50
N THR A 4 -21.17 8.00 22.73
CA THR A 4 -20.57 7.10 23.71
C THR A 4 -19.27 6.52 23.16
N ALA A 5 -18.30 6.21 24.03
CA ALA A 5 -17.04 5.59 23.61
C ALA A 5 -17.27 4.30 22.78
N THR A 6 -18.35 3.58 23.07
CA THR A 6 -18.77 2.37 22.35
C THR A 6 -19.23 2.66 20.93
N GLU A 7 -19.99 3.73 20.71
CA GLU A 7 -20.41 4.15 19.37
C GLU A 7 -19.20 4.58 18.54
N LEU A 8 -18.28 5.33 19.14
CA LEU A 8 -17.04 5.74 18.48
C LEU A 8 -16.17 4.54 18.09
N ALA A 9 -16.07 3.53 18.96
CA ALA A 9 -15.34 2.30 18.67
C ALA A 9 -15.98 1.49 17.52
N LYS A 10 -17.32 1.41 17.48
CA LYS A 10 -18.05 0.74 16.39
C LYS A 10 -17.86 1.45 15.05
N ASP A 11 -17.99 2.77 15.02
CA ASP A 11 -17.81 3.55 13.80
C ASP A 11 -16.36 3.45 13.29
N SER A 12 -15.39 3.50 14.20
CA SER A 12 -13.98 3.34 13.86
C SER A 12 -13.67 1.96 13.29
N LYS A 13 -14.23 0.89 13.88
CA LYS A 13 -14.10 -0.47 13.35
C LYS A 13 -14.69 -0.58 11.95
N LYS A 14 -15.88 0.00 11.72
CA LYS A 14 -16.53 -0.04 10.41
C LYS A 14 -15.67 0.61 9.31
N VAL A 15 -15.07 1.76 9.61
CA VAL A 15 -14.15 2.45 8.69
C VAL A 15 -12.94 1.58 8.37
N LEU A 16 -12.34 0.94 9.37
CA LEU A 16 -11.21 0.02 9.15
C LEU A 16 -11.65 -1.18 8.31
N ASP A 17 -12.84 -1.74 8.55
CA ASP A 17 -13.34 -2.89 7.81
C ASP A 17 -13.61 -2.54 6.33
N GLU A 18 -14.12 -1.34 6.05
CA GLU A 18 -14.35 -0.85 4.68
C GLU A 18 -13.04 -0.58 3.95
N VAL A 19 -12.08 0.10 4.60
CA VAL A 19 -10.84 0.51 3.95
C VAL A 19 -9.84 -0.64 3.82
N ILE A 20 -9.60 -1.39 4.89
CA ILE A 20 -8.54 -2.40 4.93
C ILE A 20 -9.01 -3.71 4.32
N TYR A 21 -10.18 -4.22 4.71
CA TYR A 21 -10.61 -5.56 4.29
C TYR A 21 -11.37 -5.56 2.97
N LYS A 22 -12.11 -4.49 2.66
CA LYS A 22 -12.90 -4.41 1.42
C LYS A 22 -12.25 -3.57 0.33
N GLY A 23 -11.15 -2.87 0.64
CA GLY A 23 -10.49 -1.96 -0.31
C GLY A 23 -11.42 -0.84 -0.80
N GLN A 24 -12.33 -0.38 0.06
CA GLN A 24 -13.28 0.68 -0.25
C GLN A 24 -12.83 2.01 0.33
N THR A 25 -13.17 3.11 -0.33
CA THR A 25 -12.97 4.44 0.23
C THR A 25 -14.05 4.74 1.28
N ALA A 26 -13.63 5.21 2.45
CA ALA A 26 -14.55 5.58 3.52
C ALA A 26 -14.58 7.11 3.71
N GLN A 27 -15.79 7.68 3.78
CA GLN A 27 -15.99 9.10 4.06
C GLN A 27 -16.30 9.33 5.53
N ILE A 28 -15.49 10.15 6.19
CA ILE A 28 -15.70 10.54 7.58
C ILE A 28 -16.58 11.78 7.61
N ASN A 29 -17.75 11.65 8.22
CA ASN A 29 -18.73 12.72 8.36
C ASN A 29 -18.79 13.21 9.81
N ARG A 30 -18.80 14.53 10.01
CA ARG A 30 -19.03 15.17 11.31
C ARG A 30 -20.22 16.12 11.19
N HIS A 31 -21.23 15.92 12.03
CA HIS A 31 -22.49 16.69 11.98
C HIS A 31 -23.14 16.71 10.58
N GLY A 32 -23.12 15.56 9.88
CA GLY A 32 -23.69 15.42 8.54
C GLY A 32 -22.87 16.06 7.42
N LYS A 33 -21.68 16.59 7.71
CA LYS A 33 -20.77 17.17 6.72
C LYS A 33 -19.52 16.30 6.58
N PRO A 34 -19.04 16.04 5.36
CA PRO A 34 -17.78 15.34 5.17
C PRO A 34 -16.62 16.20 5.68
N VAL A 35 -15.74 15.57 6.45
CA VAL A 35 -14.55 16.21 7.03
C VAL A 35 -13.25 15.57 6.58
N ALA A 36 -13.29 14.29 6.19
CA ALA A 36 -12.14 13.57 5.65
C ALA A 36 -12.60 12.42 4.76
N GLU A 37 -11.70 11.97 3.91
CA GLU A 37 -11.86 10.77 3.09
C GLU A 37 -10.63 9.88 3.32
N ILE A 38 -10.86 8.60 3.55
CA ILE A 38 -9.80 7.61 3.78
C ILE A 38 -9.82 6.66 2.59
N HIS A 39 -8.73 6.69 1.84
CA HIS A 39 -8.54 5.79 0.71
C HIS A 39 -7.75 4.55 1.12
N PRO A 40 -8.10 3.37 0.57
CA PRO A 40 -7.22 2.22 0.66
C PRO A 40 -5.91 2.55 -0.07
N SER A 41 -4.80 2.50 0.66
CA SER A 41 -3.48 2.60 0.05
C SER A 41 -3.07 1.19 -0.38
N PRO A 42 -2.85 0.94 -1.69
CA PRO A 42 -2.29 -0.33 -2.13
C PRO A 42 -0.90 -0.45 -1.52
N SER A 43 -0.81 -1.22 -0.46
CA SER A 43 0.43 -1.57 0.22
C SER A 43 0.46 -3.08 0.30
N VAL A 44 1.50 -3.66 -0.28
CA VAL A 44 1.82 -5.07 -0.06
C VAL A 44 2.68 -5.07 1.18
N SER A 45 2.33 -5.89 2.19
CA SER A 45 3.25 -6.03 3.32
C SER A 45 4.57 -6.61 2.81
N GLY A 46 5.69 -6.22 3.43
CA GLY A 46 6.99 -6.79 3.06
C GLY A 46 6.98 -8.32 3.11
N ASP A 47 6.22 -8.88 4.06
CA ASP A 47 6.04 -10.32 4.22
C ASP A 47 5.24 -10.94 3.06
N ASP A 48 4.12 -10.34 2.63
CA ASP A 48 3.31 -10.83 1.50
C ASP A 48 4.09 -10.76 0.18
N MET A 49 4.90 -9.71 0.02
CA MET A 49 5.78 -9.56 -1.13
C MET A 49 6.84 -10.68 -1.13
N MET A 50 7.50 -10.90 0.00
CA MET A 50 8.51 -11.96 0.14
C MET A 50 7.91 -13.36 -0.02
N GLU A 51 6.71 -13.61 0.47
CA GLU A 51 5.99 -14.86 0.27
C GLU A 51 5.70 -15.09 -1.21
N SER A 52 5.24 -14.04 -1.92
CA SER A 52 4.98 -14.10 -3.35
C SER A 52 6.25 -14.38 -4.17
N LEU A 53 7.36 -13.72 -3.82
CA LEU A 53 8.67 -13.96 -4.44
C LEU A 53 9.21 -15.37 -4.16
N ARG A 54 8.93 -15.94 -2.99
CA ARG A 54 9.30 -17.33 -2.66
C ARG A 54 8.48 -18.36 -3.42
N LYS A 55 7.20 -18.08 -3.68
CA LYS A 55 6.31 -18.98 -4.46
C LYS A 55 6.71 -19.07 -5.93
N ASN A 56 7.29 -17.98 -6.47
CA ASN A 56 7.76 -17.90 -7.85
C ASN A 56 9.25 -17.54 -7.88
N PRO A 57 10.15 -18.49 -7.56
CA PRO A 57 11.57 -18.22 -7.57
C PRO A 57 12.03 -17.93 -9.00
N PHE A 58 12.84 -16.88 -9.17
CA PHE A 58 13.52 -16.62 -10.43
C PHE A 58 14.43 -17.80 -10.79
N THR A 59 14.44 -18.17 -12.05
CA THR A 59 15.49 -19.02 -12.62
C THR A 59 16.84 -18.29 -12.57
N ALA A 60 17.93 -19.05 -12.68
CA ALA A 60 19.27 -18.46 -12.70
C ALA A 60 19.45 -17.47 -13.87
N GLU A 61 18.79 -17.72 -14.99
CA GLU A 61 18.81 -16.85 -16.17
C GLU A 61 18.05 -15.54 -15.92
N GLU A 62 16.83 -15.61 -15.39
CA GLU A 62 16.02 -14.42 -15.06
C GLU A 62 16.70 -13.56 -13.98
N ALA A 63 17.33 -14.18 -12.98
CA ALA A 63 18.07 -13.46 -11.95
C ALA A 63 19.30 -12.72 -12.52
N ALA A 64 20.00 -13.34 -13.48
CA ALA A 64 21.13 -12.73 -14.16
C ALA A 64 20.70 -11.56 -15.06
N GLU A 65 19.59 -11.72 -15.78
CA GLU A 65 19.00 -10.67 -16.61
C GLU A 65 18.53 -9.47 -15.78
N LEU A 66 17.78 -9.73 -14.71
CA LEU A 66 17.32 -8.69 -13.77
C LEU A 66 18.51 -7.92 -13.18
N SER A 67 19.55 -8.63 -12.76
CA SER A 67 20.77 -8.01 -12.22
C SER A 67 21.49 -7.14 -13.25
N ARG A 68 21.50 -7.55 -14.53
CA ARG A 68 22.07 -6.76 -15.63
C ARG A 68 21.24 -5.49 -15.84
N ALA A 69 19.92 -5.61 -15.95
CA ALA A 69 19.02 -4.49 -16.17
C ALA A 69 19.10 -3.44 -15.05
N ILE A 70 19.18 -3.87 -13.78
CA ILE A 70 19.35 -2.96 -12.64
C ILE A 70 20.67 -2.19 -12.72
N LYS A 71 21.77 -2.86 -13.09
CA LYS A 71 23.09 -2.21 -13.24
C LYS A 71 23.08 -1.18 -14.37
N GLU A 72 22.47 -1.51 -15.51
CA GLU A 72 22.35 -0.60 -16.66
C GLU A 72 21.47 0.61 -16.31
N GLY A 73 20.33 0.39 -15.65
CA GLY A 73 19.45 1.46 -15.19
C GLY A 73 20.12 2.37 -14.16
N SER A 74 20.82 1.80 -13.18
CA SER A 74 21.59 2.57 -12.19
C SER A 74 22.66 3.43 -12.86
N LYS A 75 23.34 2.90 -13.88
CA LYS A 75 24.36 3.64 -14.62
C LYS A 75 23.75 4.82 -15.39
N ALA A 76 22.60 4.62 -16.04
CA ALA A 76 21.90 5.69 -16.75
C ALA A 76 21.45 6.82 -15.80
N LEU A 77 20.98 6.47 -14.60
CA LEU A 77 20.59 7.45 -13.58
C LEU A 77 21.78 8.25 -13.02
N THR A 78 22.95 7.61 -12.87
CA THR A 78 24.16 8.28 -12.39
C THR A 78 24.85 9.12 -13.47
N ASP A 79 24.83 8.69 -14.73
CA ASP A 79 25.46 9.41 -15.84
C ASP A 79 24.61 10.64 -16.25
N GLY A 80 23.28 10.58 -16.12
CA GLY A 80 22.38 11.71 -16.39
C GLY A 80 22.39 12.83 -15.33
N HIS A 81 23.18 12.71 -14.26
CA HIS A 81 23.38 13.75 -13.23
C HIS A 81 24.69 14.54 -13.43
N ARG A 82 25.43 14.28 -14.51
CA ARG A 82 26.73 14.89 -14.80
C ARG A 82 26.73 15.95 -15.92
N ASP A 83 25.57 16.31 -16.45
CA ASP A 83 25.39 17.41 -17.41
C ASP A 83 24.75 18.64 -16.76
#